data_AF-A0A936WER7-F1
#
_entry.id   AF-A0A936WER7-F1
#
_cell.length_a   1.000
_cell.length_b   1.000
_cell.length_c   1.000
_cell.angle_alpha   90.00
_cell.angle_beta   90.00
_cell.angle_gamma   90.00
#
_symmetry.space_group_name_H-M   'P 1'
#
loop_
_entity.id
_entity.type
_entity.pdbx_description
1 polymer ?
#
loop_
_entity_poly.entity_id
_entity_poly.type
_entity_poly.pdbx_seq_one_letter_code
_entity_poly.pdbx_strand_id
1 'polypeptide(L)'
;MKLRKLSTWFSVGVLLVLGANVLCVVLIEQAYNKMMAVQEHQRLSIQLSNELQQETEQLARLVRAYTTTGEPRYLFYYYDILAVRQGEKSAPATFNPAIYWDDVIAGRVLHVLPKQVERHLLKDRMRALGFNAQELQTLTQVFAATEAMKQTEQIAFAATQGLYDPDKRVFVSEGTPRLDFASKLVHSQAYNRLKANLAHAVEGLKDQVSKRTQGEVEQATTRLQRLIMVLLASMAVTIGLVGLAFNTVRRQVLKPIETAKLSADRLSAGDYQPCRLDSVRDSAVDELAVLGETFDSMAQSIEADISRRQTVQLALEKARNQAENATKIKSMFLATMSHEIRTPMNAILGMAYLALKTDLNARQRDYVSKVHNAAKMLMDIINNVLDFSKIEAGKLELEQNRFLVEEVVSNALALLQQRAYEKEVELLFEVDTPHLLDEGGRFGWGCATPGANSD
;
A
#
# COMPACT_ATOMS: atom_id res chain seq x y z
N MET A 1 16.71 -0.42 7.89
CA MET A 1 15.89 0.82 7.86
C MET A 1 14.50 0.51 8.41
N LYS A 2 14.02 1.29 9.39
CA LYS A 2 12.67 1.11 9.96
C LYS A 2 11.57 1.20 8.91
N LEU A 3 10.59 0.30 8.98
CA LEU A 3 9.43 0.26 8.08
C LEU A 3 8.69 1.61 8.01
N ARG A 4 8.52 2.28 9.15
CA ARG A 4 7.89 3.60 9.22
C ARG A 4 8.64 4.65 8.40
N LYS A 5 9.98 4.66 8.48
CA LYS A 5 10.81 5.60 7.69
C LYS A 5 10.66 5.32 6.19
N LEU A 6 10.73 4.04 5.79
CA LEU A 6 10.55 3.62 4.40
C LEU A 6 9.23 4.15 3.82
N SER A 7 8.13 3.91 4.54
CA SER A 7 6.79 4.36 4.13
C SER A 7 6.70 5.88 4.07
N THR A 8 7.19 6.61 5.08
CA THR A 8 7.11 8.08 5.08
C THR A 8 7.90 8.72 3.94
N TRP A 9 9.11 8.22 3.64
CA TRP A 9 9.92 8.77 2.55
C TRP A 9 9.25 8.57 1.19
N PHE A 10 8.68 7.39 0.96
CA PHE A 10 7.95 7.12 -0.27
C PHE A 10 6.68 7.96 -0.39
N SER A 11 5.86 8.00 0.67
CA SER A 11 4.60 8.76 0.67
C SER A 11 4.85 10.25 0.45
N VAL A 12 5.83 10.85 1.14
CA VAL A 12 6.20 12.27 0.95
C VAL A 12 6.72 12.50 -0.46
N GLY A 13 7.58 11.64 -0.98
CA GLY A 13 8.10 11.75 -2.35
C GLY A 13 7.00 11.72 -3.41
N VAL A 14 6.09 10.75 -3.34
CA VAL A 14 4.97 10.65 -4.28
C VAL A 14 4.02 11.83 -4.17
N LEU A 15 3.69 12.27 -2.95
CA LEU A 15 2.76 13.37 -2.72
C LEU A 15 3.32 14.71 -3.21
N LEU A 16 4.62 14.96 -3.05
CA LEU A 16 5.30 16.12 -3.62
C LEU A 16 5.24 16.14 -5.15
N VAL A 17 5.53 15.01 -5.81
CA VAL A 17 5.48 14.95 -7.28
C VAL A 17 4.04 15.04 -7.79
N LEU A 18 3.06 14.44 -7.11
CA LEU A 18 1.65 14.61 -7.43
C LEU A 18 1.20 16.07 -7.28
N GLY A 19 1.60 16.75 -6.21
CA GLY A 19 1.34 18.18 -6.04
C GLY A 19 1.94 19.03 -7.16
N ALA A 20 3.18 18.73 -7.56
CA ALA A 20 3.81 19.38 -8.71
C ALA A 20 3.08 19.11 -10.03
N ASN A 21 2.57 17.89 -10.24
CA ASN A 21 1.76 17.55 -11.42
C ASN A 21 0.46 18.35 -11.46
N VAL A 22 -0.26 18.44 -10.33
CA VAL A 22 -1.49 19.24 -10.24
C VAL A 22 -1.22 20.71 -10.53
N LEU A 23 -0.15 21.28 -9.97
CA LEU A 23 0.26 22.65 -10.27
C LEU A 23 0.59 22.84 -11.76
N CYS A 24 1.28 21.86 -12.36
CA CYS A 24 1.64 21.90 -13.78
C CYS A 24 0.38 21.89 -14.67
N VAL A 25 -0.64 21.10 -14.33
CA VAL A 25 -1.92 21.09 -15.05
C VAL A 25 -2.60 22.47 -15.01
N VAL A 26 -2.62 23.13 -13.85
CA VAL A 26 -3.18 24.50 -13.72
C VAL A 26 -2.40 25.49 -14.59
N LEU A 27 -1.06 25.39 -14.62
CA LEU A 27 -0.22 26.25 -15.46
C LEU A 27 -0.42 25.97 -16.96
N ILE A 28 -0.68 24.72 -17.34
CA ILE A 28 -1.00 24.32 -18.72
C ILE A 28 -2.33 24.94 -19.15
N GLU A 29 -3.36 24.88 -18.30
CA GLU A 29 -4.67 25.50 -18.59
C GLU A 29 -4.53 27.01 -18.79
N GLN A 30 -3.78 27.70 -17.93
CA GLN A 30 -3.49 29.12 -18.08
C GLN A 30 -2.72 29.42 -19.38
N ALA A 31 -1.72 28.62 -19.71
CA ALA A 31 -0.94 28.77 -20.94
C ALA A 31 -1.79 28.50 -22.20
N TYR A 32 -2.69 27.52 -22.14
CA TYR A 32 -3.62 27.20 -23.23
C TYR A 32 -4.60 28.34 -23.47
N ASN A 33 -5.25 28.87 -22.42
CA ASN A 33 -6.17 30.00 -22.54
C ASN A 33 -5.45 31.24 -23.10
N LYS A 34 -4.22 31.49 -22.65
CA LYS A 34 -3.41 32.58 -23.20
C LYS A 34 -3.05 32.37 -24.67
N MET A 35 -2.67 31.15 -25.07
CA MET A 35 -2.39 30.80 -26.47
C MET A 35 -3.63 31.03 -27.35
N MET A 36 -4.81 30.59 -26.90
CA MET A 36 -6.07 30.80 -27.61
C MET A 36 -6.39 32.28 -27.81
N ALA A 37 -6.22 33.10 -26.77
CA ALA A 37 -6.42 34.55 -26.88
C ALA A 37 -5.45 35.19 -27.88
N VAL A 38 -4.15 34.82 -27.84
CA VAL A 38 -3.16 35.33 -28.80
C VAL A 38 -3.49 34.91 -30.23
N GLN A 39 -3.97 33.68 -30.43
CA GLN A 39 -4.38 33.18 -31.74
C GLN A 39 -5.62 33.91 -32.28
N GLU A 40 -6.59 34.23 -31.41
CA GLU A 40 -7.75 35.05 -31.78
C GLU A 40 -7.34 36.47 -32.17
N HIS A 41 -6.47 37.10 -31.37
CA HIS A 41 -5.91 38.42 -31.68
C HIS A 41 -5.14 38.43 -33.02
N GLN A 42 -4.38 37.38 -33.32
CA GLN A 42 -3.72 37.23 -34.62
C GLN A 42 -4.75 37.18 -35.75
N ARG A 43 -5.78 36.33 -35.62
CA ARG A 43 -6.83 36.17 -36.65
C ARG A 43 -7.52 37.50 -36.94
N LEU A 44 -7.94 38.21 -35.90
CA LEU A 44 -8.60 39.52 -36.04
C LEU A 44 -7.68 40.57 -36.67
N SER A 45 -6.39 40.59 -36.31
CA SER A 45 -5.43 41.55 -36.86
C SER A 45 -5.13 41.30 -38.36
N ILE A 46 -4.99 40.02 -38.75
CA ILE A 46 -4.80 39.62 -40.14
C ILE A 46 -6.08 39.90 -40.95
N GLN A 47 -7.25 39.58 -40.41
CA GLN A 47 -8.52 39.88 -41.05
C GLN A 47 -8.67 41.37 -41.34
N LEU A 48 -8.45 42.24 -40.34
CA LEU A 48 -8.54 43.69 -40.52
C LEU A 48 -7.55 44.21 -41.57
N SER A 49 -6.34 43.66 -41.63
CA SER A 49 -5.34 44.03 -42.64
C SER A 49 -5.75 43.60 -44.06
N ASN A 50 -6.36 42.42 -44.20
CA ASN A 50 -6.90 41.94 -45.47
C ASN A 50 -8.13 42.74 -45.92
N GLU A 51 -9.02 43.10 -44.99
CA GLU A 51 -10.17 43.97 -45.25
C GLU A 51 -9.71 45.32 -45.82
N LEU A 52 -8.71 45.94 -45.18
CA LEU A 52 -8.13 47.20 -45.65
C LEU A 52 -7.57 47.07 -47.08
N GLN A 53 -6.88 45.98 -47.39
CA GLN A 53 -6.36 45.72 -48.73
C GLN A 53 -7.48 45.61 -49.77
N GLN A 54 -8.50 44.79 -49.50
CA GLN A 54 -9.64 44.60 -50.40
C GLN A 54 -10.42 45.90 -50.63
N GLU A 55 -10.67 46.66 -49.57
CA GLU A 55 -11.35 47.97 -49.66
C GLU A 55 -10.58 48.94 -50.55
N THR A 56 -9.26 49.02 -50.41
CA THR A 56 -8.44 49.92 -51.25
C THR A 56 -8.49 49.55 -52.73
N GLU A 57 -8.54 48.26 -53.05
CA GLU A 57 -8.69 47.80 -54.44
C GLU A 57 -10.10 48.02 -55.00
N GLN A 58 -11.13 47.85 -54.17
CA GLN A 58 -12.52 48.12 -54.54
C GLN A 58 -12.74 49.61 -54.83
N LEU A 59 -12.24 50.52 -54.00
CA LEU A 59 -12.32 51.96 -54.23
C LEU A 59 -11.72 52.35 -55.60
N ALA A 60 -10.52 51.86 -55.92
CA ALA A 60 -9.89 52.11 -57.20
C ALA A 60 -10.68 51.54 -58.39
N ARG A 61 -11.38 50.41 -58.22
CA ARG A 61 -12.28 49.84 -59.24
C ARG A 61 -13.51 50.72 -59.45
N LEU A 62 -14.14 51.19 -58.37
CA LEU A 62 -15.30 52.09 -58.42
C LEU A 62 -14.97 53.43 -59.08
N VAL A 63 -13.81 54.00 -58.78
CA VAL A 63 -13.31 55.23 -59.43
C VAL A 63 -13.26 55.05 -60.95
N ARG A 64 -12.68 53.93 -61.42
CA ARG A 64 -12.58 53.63 -62.85
C ARG A 64 -13.94 53.36 -63.49
N ALA A 65 -14.82 52.65 -62.80
CA ALA A 65 -16.18 52.40 -63.28
C ALA A 65 -16.96 53.71 -63.44
N TYR A 66 -16.89 54.60 -62.44
CA TYR A 66 -17.59 55.89 -62.47
C TYR A 66 -17.07 56.82 -63.56
N THR A 67 -15.76 56.99 -63.66
CA THR A 67 -15.13 57.88 -64.65
C THR A 67 -15.29 57.40 -66.10
N THR A 68 -15.57 56.10 -66.29
CA THR A 68 -15.81 55.52 -67.62
C THR A 68 -17.29 55.55 -68.00
N THR A 69 -18.18 55.22 -67.06
CA THR A 69 -19.63 55.08 -67.35
C THR A 69 -20.43 56.35 -67.09
N GLY A 70 -19.95 57.23 -66.20
CA GLY A 70 -20.70 58.38 -65.70
C GLY A 70 -21.86 58.03 -64.76
N GLU A 71 -22.07 56.76 -64.44
CA GLU A 71 -23.24 56.34 -63.66
C GLU A 71 -23.10 56.70 -62.16
N PRO A 72 -24.01 57.51 -61.58
CA PRO A 72 -23.87 58.02 -60.21
C PRO A 72 -23.76 56.94 -59.13
N ARG A 73 -24.31 55.74 -59.35
CA ARG A 73 -24.28 54.62 -58.38
C ARG A 73 -22.87 54.27 -57.91
N TYR A 74 -21.88 54.31 -58.81
CA TYR A 74 -20.49 53.98 -58.45
C TYR A 74 -19.87 55.03 -57.53
N LEU A 75 -20.23 56.31 -57.73
CA LEU A 75 -19.83 57.41 -56.85
C LEU A 75 -20.48 57.27 -55.47
N PHE A 76 -21.77 56.91 -55.41
CA PHE A 76 -22.45 56.64 -54.14
C PHE A 76 -21.76 55.51 -53.37
N TYR A 77 -21.48 54.37 -54.02
CA TYR A 77 -20.78 53.25 -53.38
C TYR A 77 -19.37 53.62 -52.90
N TYR A 78 -18.63 54.45 -53.65
CA TYR A 78 -17.31 54.93 -53.24
C TYR A 78 -17.37 55.72 -51.92
N TYR A 79 -18.30 56.67 -51.80
CA TYR A 79 -18.47 57.44 -50.57
C TYR A 79 -19.03 56.59 -49.43
N ASP A 80 -19.87 55.61 -49.73
CA ASP A 80 -20.40 54.68 -48.73
C ASP A 80 -19.31 53.77 -48.14
N ILE A 81 -18.39 53.24 -48.95
CA ILE A 81 -17.21 52.51 -48.45
C ILE A 81 -16.34 53.42 -47.58
N LEU A 82 -16.06 54.65 -48.02
CA LEU A 82 -15.28 55.61 -47.24
C LEU A 82 -15.95 55.95 -45.91
N ALA A 83 -17.26 56.13 -45.91
CA ALA A 83 -18.05 56.39 -44.70
C ALA A 83 -17.98 55.20 -43.73
N VAL A 84 -18.02 53.96 -44.22
CA VAL A 84 -17.81 52.77 -43.38
C VAL A 84 -16.39 52.74 -42.80
N ARG A 85 -15.37 53.03 -43.60
CA ARG A 85 -13.96 53.05 -43.17
C ARG A 85 -13.67 54.13 -42.11
N GLN A 86 -14.26 55.31 -42.26
CA GLN A 86 -14.14 56.41 -41.30
C GLN A 86 -15.00 56.20 -40.05
N GLY A 87 -15.83 55.14 -40.06
CA GLY A 87 -16.76 54.85 -38.98
C GLY A 87 -17.88 55.88 -38.89
N GLU A 88 -18.36 56.41 -40.02
CA GLU A 88 -19.56 57.27 -40.12
C GLU A 88 -20.84 56.48 -40.45
N LYS A 89 -20.71 55.32 -41.10
CA LYS A 89 -21.78 54.36 -41.34
C LYS A 89 -21.36 52.97 -40.82
N SER A 90 -22.34 52.18 -40.37
CA SER A 90 -22.10 50.79 -39.95
C SER A 90 -22.23 49.84 -41.14
N ALA A 91 -21.35 48.85 -41.21
CA ALA A 91 -21.51 47.74 -42.15
C ALA A 91 -22.77 46.92 -41.80
N PRO A 92 -23.52 46.40 -42.80
CA PRO A 92 -24.66 45.52 -42.58
C PRO A 92 -24.31 44.26 -41.78
N ALA A 93 -25.27 43.66 -41.07
CA ALA A 93 -25.03 42.44 -40.27
C ALA A 93 -24.55 41.23 -41.09
N THR A 94 -24.92 41.16 -42.38
CA THR A 94 -24.49 40.13 -43.34
C THR A 94 -23.32 40.57 -44.21
N PHE A 95 -22.64 41.66 -43.85
CA PHE A 95 -21.57 42.24 -44.65
C PHE A 95 -20.35 41.32 -44.66
N ASN A 96 -20.11 40.68 -45.81
CA ASN A 96 -18.84 40.07 -46.12
C ASN A 96 -18.07 41.01 -47.08
N PRO A 97 -17.00 41.68 -46.61
CA PRO A 97 -16.24 42.67 -47.39
C PRO A 97 -15.80 42.15 -48.77
N ALA A 98 -15.53 40.85 -48.87
CA ALA A 98 -15.02 40.20 -50.06
C ALA A 98 -16.06 40.09 -51.19
N ILE A 99 -17.36 40.02 -50.88
CA ILE A 99 -18.42 39.73 -51.88
C ILE A 99 -19.54 40.77 -51.90
N TYR A 100 -19.73 41.51 -50.80
CA TYR A 100 -20.88 42.41 -50.63
C TYR A 100 -20.96 43.47 -51.73
N TRP A 101 -19.85 44.15 -52.02
CA TRP A 101 -19.83 45.21 -53.02
C TRP A 101 -20.01 44.69 -54.44
N ASP A 102 -19.49 43.52 -54.74
CA ASP A 102 -19.69 42.89 -56.04
C ASP A 102 -21.16 42.48 -56.23
N ASP A 103 -21.82 41.96 -55.19
CA ASP A 103 -23.25 41.64 -55.22
C ASP A 103 -24.15 42.89 -55.29
N VAL A 104 -23.77 43.97 -54.61
CA VAL A 104 -24.44 45.28 -54.69
C VAL A 104 -24.31 45.88 -56.09
N ILE A 105 -23.11 45.83 -56.68
CA ILE A 105 -22.87 46.31 -58.05
C ILE A 105 -23.65 45.46 -59.07
N ALA A 106 -23.74 44.14 -58.85
CA ALA A 106 -24.52 43.23 -59.68
C ALA A 106 -26.05 43.37 -59.50
N GLY A 107 -26.51 44.20 -58.55
CA GLY A 107 -27.93 44.39 -58.26
C GLY A 107 -28.61 43.20 -57.57
N ARG A 108 -27.82 42.25 -57.03
CA ARG A 108 -28.34 41.09 -56.29
C ARG A 108 -28.77 41.45 -54.87
N VAL A 109 -28.16 42.48 -54.31
CA VAL A 109 -28.43 42.99 -52.96
C VAL A 109 -28.82 44.46 -53.04
N LEU A 110 -29.92 44.83 -52.37
CA LEU A 110 -30.32 46.22 -52.23
C LEU A 110 -29.41 46.93 -51.23
N HIS A 111 -28.65 47.93 -51.69
CA HIS A 111 -27.70 48.66 -50.85
C HIS A 111 -28.42 49.61 -49.88
N VAL A 112 -28.42 49.29 -48.59
CA VAL A 112 -28.88 50.18 -47.51
C VAL A 112 -27.94 50.07 -46.33
N LEU A 113 -27.19 51.14 -46.04
CA LEU A 113 -26.34 51.21 -44.85
C LEU A 113 -27.15 51.73 -43.65
N PRO A 114 -27.16 51.01 -42.52
CA PRO A 114 -27.73 51.52 -41.28
C PRO A 114 -27.05 52.83 -40.85
N LYS A 115 -27.83 53.77 -40.30
CA LYS A 115 -27.25 54.90 -39.55
C LYS A 115 -26.60 54.34 -38.29
N GLN A 116 -25.34 54.71 -38.08
CA GLN A 116 -24.48 54.18 -37.02
C GLN A 116 -24.89 54.65 -35.63
N VAL A 117 -24.64 53.80 -34.62
CA VAL A 117 -24.88 54.09 -33.19
C VAL A 117 -23.57 54.45 -32.45
N GLU A 118 -22.41 53.91 -32.85
CA GLU A 118 -21.11 54.17 -32.19
C GLU A 118 -19.96 54.38 -33.19
N ARG A 119 -19.23 55.50 -33.10
CA ARG A 119 -18.16 55.93 -34.03
C ARG A 119 -16.81 55.34 -33.58
N HIS A 120 -16.30 54.33 -34.29
CA HIS A 120 -14.94 53.82 -34.07
C HIS A 120 -14.06 54.08 -35.30
N LEU A 121 -13.06 54.95 -35.16
CA LEU A 121 -12.09 55.18 -36.23
C LEU A 121 -11.27 53.90 -36.46
N LEU A 122 -10.89 53.64 -37.71
CA LEU A 122 -10.01 52.52 -38.08
C LEU A 122 -8.73 52.47 -37.23
N LYS A 123 -8.15 53.65 -36.93
CA LYS A 123 -6.98 53.79 -36.08
C LYS A 123 -7.24 53.30 -34.64
N ASP A 124 -8.42 53.54 -34.09
CA ASP A 124 -8.79 53.12 -32.75
C ASP A 124 -9.11 51.63 -32.70
N ARG A 125 -9.73 51.08 -33.76
CA ARG A 125 -9.88 49.62 -33.93
C ARG A 125 -8.53 48.91 -33.99
N MET A 126 -7.57 49.46 -34.73
CA MET A 126 -6.21 48.91 -34.82
C MET A 126 -5.45 49.02 -33.49
N ARG A 127 -5.60 50.13 -32.74
CA ARG A 127 -5.06 50.24 -31.38
C ARG A 127 -5.67 49.22 -30.42
N ALA A 128 -6.99 49.00 -30.50
CA ALA A 128 -7.67 48.02 -29.66
C ALA A 128 -7.19 46.58 -29.92
N LEU A 129 -6.72 46.29 -31.14
CA LEU A 129 -6.10 45.01 -31.52
C LEU A 129 -4.59 44.94 -31.21
N GLY A 130 -4.04 45.93 -30.50
CA GLY A 130 -2.66 45.89 -30.02
C GLY A 130 -1.60 46.23 -31.06
N PHE A 131 -1.94 47.01 -32.10
CA PHE A 131 -0.95 47.43 -33.10
C PHE A 131 0.14 48.30 -32.45
N ASN A 132 1.40 47.98 -32.71
CA ASN A 132 2.55 48.64 -32.10
C ASN A 132 2.88 49.99 -32.77
N ALA A 133 3.84 50.74 -32.22
CA ALA A 133 4.23 52.05 -32.74
C ALA A 133 4.72 52.02 -34.20
N GLN A 134 5.41 50.95 -34.61
CA GLN A 134 5.94 50.78 -35.95
C GLN A 134 4.81 50.50 -36.97
N GLU A 135 3.86 49.64 -36.61
CA GLU A 135 2.66 49.35 -37.41
C GLU A 135 1.78 50.60 -37.57
N LEU A 136 1.63 51.40 -36.50
CA LEU A 136 0.90 52.68 -36.55
C LEU A 136 1.61 53.72 -37.43
N GLN A 137 2.95 53.68 -37.53
CA GLN A 137 3.70 54.53 -38.45
C GLN A 137 3.47 54.11 -39.90
N THR A 138 3.52 52.81 -40.21
CA THR A 138 3.20 52.28 -41.54
C THR A 138 1.75 52.59 -41.94
N LEU A 139 0.80 52.51 -40.99
CA LEU A 139 -0.58 52.94 -41.21
C LEU A 139 -0.68 54.43 -41.60
N THR A 140 0.17 55.28 -41.04
CA THR A 140 0.23 56.70 -41.42
C THR A 140 0.69 56.88 -42.87
N GLN A 141 1.59 56.03 -43.36
CA GLN A 141 2.00 56.00 -44.77
C GLN A 141 0.86 55.54 -45.68
N VAL A 142 0.06 54.55 -45.24
CA VAL A 142 -1.17 54.14 -45.96
C VAL A 142 -2.15 55.30 -46.10
N PHE A 143 -2.37 56.07 -45.02
CA PHE A 143 -3.24 57.26 -45.08
C PHE A 143 -2.68 58.34 -46.00
N ALA A 144 -1.38 58.62 -45.94
CA ALA A 144 -0.74 59.59 -46.83
C ALA A 144 -0.85 59.18 -48.31
N ALA A 145 -0.63 57.91 -48.62
CA ALA A 145 -0.81 57.36 -49.97
C ALA A 145 -2.27 57.42 -50.45
N THR A 146 -3.22 57.15 -49.54
CA THR A 146 -4.66 57.28 -49.81
C THR A 146 -5.02 58.74 -50.14
N GLU A 147 -4.55 59.72 -49.36
CA GLU A 147 -4.88 61.13 -49.59
C GLU A 147 -4.26 61.65 -50.90
N ALA A 148 -3.05 61.22 -51.24
CA ALA A 148 -2.44 61.55 -52.53
C ALA A 148 -3.24 61.00 -53.71
N MET A 149 -3.81 59.80 -53.59
CA MET A 149 -4.67 59.21 -54.62
C MET A 149 -5.99 59.97 -54.75
N LYS A 150 -6.62 60.27 -53.61
CA LYS A 150 -7.90 60.99 -53.52
C LYS A 150 -7.91 62.34 -54.23
N GLN A 151 -6.82 63.10 -54.21
CA GLN A 151 -6.72 64.37 -54.95
C GLN A 151 -6.94 64.16 -56.46
N THR A 152 -6.35 63.10 -57.02
CA THR A 152 -6.52 62.76 -58.44
C THR A 152 -7.92 62.23 -58.72
N GLU A 153 -8.48 61.43 -57.81
CA GLU A 153 -9.85 60.91 -57.90
C GLU A 153 -10.89 62.03 -57.88
N GLN A 154 -10.75 63.03 -57.00
CA GLN A 154 -11.66 64.18 -56.91
C GLN A 154 -11.67 65.01 -58.20
N ILE A 155 -10.50 65.24 -58.82
CA ILE A 155 -10.42 65.91 -60.12
C ILE A 155 -11.14 65.08 -61.19
N ALA A 156 -10.95 63.75 -61.17
CA ALA A 156 -11.62 62.86 -62.12
C ALA A 156 -13.15 62.84 -61.91
N PHE A 157 -13.61 62.86 -60.66
CA PHE A 157 -15.03 62.93 -60.31
C PHE A 157 -15.64 64.26 -60.75
N ALA A 158 -14.99 65.38 -60.44
CA ALA A 158 -15.44 66.70 -60.86
C ALA A 158 -15.49 66.79 -62.39
N ALA A 159 -14.48 66.28 -63.11
CA ALA A 159 -14.49 66.24 -64.57
C ALA A 159 -15.63 65.36 -65.13
N THR A 160 -15.94 64.24 -64.46
CA THR A 160 -17.06 63.36 -64.81
C THR A 160 -18.41 64.05 -64.62
N GLN A 161 -18.52 64.92 -63.62
CA GLN A 161 -19.73 65.70 -63.33
C GLN A 161 -19.84 67.01 -64.12
N GLY A 162 -18.82 67.38 -64.90
CA GLY A 162 -18.75 68.67 -65.60
C GLY A 162 -18.34 69.85 -64.73
N LEU A 163 -17.81 69.58 -63.54
CA LEU A 163 -17.39 70.57 -62.52
C LEU A 163 -15.89 70.90 -62.57
N TYR A 164 -15.16 70.45 -63.60
CA TYR A 164 -13.72 70.71 -63.75
C TYR A 164 -13.37 70.99 -65.21
N ASP A 165 -12.67 72.11 -65.44
CA ASP A 165 -12.14 72.49 -66.75
C ASP A 165 -10.68 71.97 -66.88
N PRO A 166 -10.41 70.97 -67.75
CA PRO A 166 -9.07 70.41 -67.91
C PRO A 166 -8.05 71.39 -68.51
N ASP A 167 -8.51 72.32 -69.33
CA ASP A 167 -7.65 73.24 -70.08
C ASP A 167 -7.17 74.37 -69.17
N LYS A 168 -8.07 74.88 -68.32
CA LYS A 168 -7.75 75.91 -67.32
C LYS A 168 -7.24 75.33 -65.99
N ARG A 169 -7.47 74.05 -65.74
CA ARG A 169 -7.18 73.34 -64.48
C ARG A 169 -7.86 73.97 -63.25
N VAL A 170 -9.11 74.42 -63.41
CA VAL A 170 -9.89 75.07 -62.35
C VAL A 170 -11.25 74.37 -62.21
N PHE A 171 -11.76 74.30 -60.99
CA PHE A 171 -13.12 73.85 -60.70
C PHE A 171 -14.13 74.90 -61.18
N VAL A 172 -15.17 74.45 -61.89
CA VAL A 172 -16.22 75.29 -62.44
C VAL A 172 -17.57 74.89 -61.85
N SER A 173 -18.47 75.86 -61.70
CA SER A 173 -19.83 75.62 -61.16
C SER A 173 -20.76 74.98 -62.19
N GLU A 174 -20.58 75.28 -63.46
CA GLU A 174 -21.33 74.67 -64.57
C GLU A 174 -20.38 74.43 -65.76
N GLY A 175 -20.43 73.21 -66.31
CA GLY A 175 -19.61 72.80 -67.44
C GLY A 175 -20.15 71.50 -68.05
N THR A 176 -19.52 71.03 -69.12
CA THR A 176 -19.89 69.77 -69.76
C THR A 176 -19.11 68.59 -69.18
N PRO A 177 -19.75 67.44 -68.91
CA PRO A 177 -19.06 66.21 -68.49
C PRO A 177 -17.93 65.82 -69.45
N ARG A 178 -16.71 65.66 -68.92
CA ARG A 178 -15.49 65.28 -69.66
C ARG A 178 -15.04 63.87 -69.25
N LEU A 179 -15.87 62.86 -69.52
CA LEU A 179 -15.61 61.43 -69.24
C LEU A 179 -14.27 60.96 -69.82
N ASP A 180 -13.96 61.40 -71.04
CA ASP A 180 -12.77 61.00 -71.78
C ASP A 180 -11.47 61.47 -71.09
N PHE A 181 -11.49 62.68 -70.52
CA PHE A 181 -10.40 63.20 -69.69
C PHE A 181 -10.32 62.48 -68.34
N ALA A 182 -11.46 62.32 -67.66
CA ALA A 182 -11.53 61.65 -66.36
C ALA A 182 -11.01 60.21 -66.42
N SER A 183 -11.43 59.45 -67.44
CA SER A 183 -10.97 58.08 -67.69
C SER A 183 -9.47 58.04 -67.98
N LYS A 184 -8.94 58.91 -68.85
CA LYS A 184 -7.48 59.00 -69.11
C LYS A 184 -6.69 59.35 -67.85
N LEU A 185 -7.22 60.19 -66.97
CA LEU A 185 -6.57 60.60 -65.73
C LEU A 185 -6.39 59.42 -64.76
N VAL A 186 -7.42 58.61 -64.52
CA VAL A 186 -7.37 57.46 -63.58
C VAL A 186 -6.74 56.18 -64.18
N HIS A 187 -6.46 56.19 -65.48
CA HIS A 187 -5.65 55.18 -66.17
C HIS A 187 -4.22 55.66 -66.43
N SER A 188 -3.87 56.89 -66.04
CA SER A 188 -2.54 57.46 -66.26
C SER A 188 -1.45 56.71 -65.50
N GLN A 189 -0.21 56.81 -66.00
CA GLN A 189 0.95 56.25 -65.30
C GLN A 189 1.13 56.88 -63.90
N ALA A 190 0.81 58.16 -63.73
CA ALA A 190 0.89 58.85 -62.44
C ALA A 190 -0.09 58.23 -61.43
N TYR A 191 -1.34 58.02 -61.82
CA TYR A 191 -2.33 57.35 -60.96
C TYR A 191 -1.94 55.90 -60.65
N ASN A 192 -1.47 55.15 -61.65
CA ASN A 192 -1.00 53.78 -61.43
C ASN A 192 0.19 53.71 -60.46
N ARG A 193 1.09 54.70 -60.44
CA ARG A 193 2.16 54.82 -59.44
C ARG A 193 1.61 55.10 -58.04
N LEU A 194 0.63 55.99 -57.90
CA LEU A 194 -0.04 56.24 -56.61
C LEU A 194 -0.72 54.97 -56.08
N LYS A 195 -1.44 54.25 -56.96
CA LYS A 195 -2.06 52.96 -56.62
C LYS A 195 -1.01 51.93 -56.17
N ALA A 196 0.11 51.82 -56.90
CA ALA A 196 1.19 50.91 -56.54
C ALA A 196 1.83 51.27 -55.18
N ASN A 197 2.07 52.56 -54.91
CA ASN A 197 2.58 53.03 -53.63
C ASN A 197 1.63 52.69 -52.47
N LEU A 198 0.32 52.87 -52.67
CA LEU A 198 -0.69 52.47 -51.69
C LEU A 198 -0.68 50.96 -51.45
N ALA A 199 -0.63 50.15 -52.51
CA ALA A 199 -0.57 48.69 -52.41
C ALA A 199 0.67 48.23 -51.63
N HIS A 200 1.85 48.80 -51.91
CA HIS A 200 3.07 48.50 -51.17
C HIS A 200 2.99 48.94 -49.69
N ALA A 201 2.38 50.09 -49.38
CA ALA A 201 2.20 50.53 -48.01
C ALA A 201 1.26 49.60 -47.21
N VAL A 202 0.17 49.13 -47.83
CA VAL A 202 -0.77 48.19 -47.20
C VAL A 202 -0.13 46.80 -47.02
N GLU A 203 0.58 46.29 -48.04
CA GLU A 203 1.28 45.01 -47.95
C GLU A 203 2.38 45.06 -46.88
N GLY A 204 3.14 46.15 -46.80
CA GLY A 204 4.14 46.35 -45.75
C GLY A 204 3.54 46.36 -44.34
N LEU A 205 2.34 46.92 -44.16
CA LEU A 205 1.62 46.88 -42.88
C LEU A 205 1.20 45.43 -42.55
N LYS A 206 0.59 44.74 -43.51
CA LYS A 206 0.15 43.35 -43.36
C LYS A 206 1.31 42.42 -43.02
N ASP A 207 2.46 42.57 -43.67
CA ASP A 207 3.68 41.81 -43.39
C ASP A 207 4.20 42.05 -41.96
N GLN A 208 4.21 43.31 -41.51
CA GLN A 208 4.64 43.64 -40.14
C GLN A 208 3.72 42.99 -39.10
N VAL A 209 2.40 43.12 -39.29
CA VAL A 209 1.38 42.52 -38.40
C VAL A 209 1.50 41.01 -38.40
N SER A 210 1.63 40.38 -39.57
CA SER A 210 1.77 38.93 -39.69
C SER A 210 3.02 38.42 -38.98
N LYS A 211 4.18 39.05 -39.19
CA LYS A 211 5.44 38.65 -38.55
C LYS A 211 5.39 38.75 -37.03
N ARG A 212 4.86 39.87 -36.50
CA ARG A 212 4.73 40.05 -35.05
C ARG A 212 3.79 39.03 -34.44
N THR A 213 2.58 38.94 -34.97
CA THR A 213 1.54 38.06 -34.42
C THR A 213 1.91 36.58 -34.53
N GLN A 214 2.59 36.17 -35.60
CA GLN A 214 3.13 34.83 -35.73
C GLN A 214 4.20 34.54 -34.66
N GLY A 215 5.12 35.47 -34.41
CA GLY A 215 6.11 35.34 -33.34
C GLY A 215 5.47 35.21 -31.94
N GLU A 216 4.40 35.95 -31.67
CA GLU A 216 3.65 35.84 -30.41
C GLU A 216 2.97 34.46 -30.26
N VAL A 217 2.37 33.94 -31.33
CA VAL A 217 1.76 32.60 -31.34
C VAL A 217 2.82 31.50 -31.19
N GLU A 218 3.97 31.60 -31.87
CA GLU A 218 5.08 30.66 -31.73
C GLU A 218 5.64 30.64 -30.29
N GLN A 219 5.75 31.79 -29.63
CA GLN A 219 6.16 31.87 -28.23
C GLN A 219 5.12 31.26 -27.28
N ALA A 220 3.83 31.51 -27.51
CA ALA A 220 2.76 30.95 -26.69
C ALA A 220 2.66 29.42 -26.83
N THR A 221 2.76 28.91 -28.06
CA THR A 221 2.72 27.47 -28.36
C THR A 221 3.94 26.74 -27.80
N THR A 222 5.15 27.27 -27.97
CA THR A 222 6.37 26.67 -27.39
C THR A 222 6.36 26.66 -25.86
N ARG A 223 5.81 27.71 -25.22
CA ARG A 223 5.62 27.73 -23.75
C ARG A 223 4.65 26.64 -23.30
N LEU A 224 3.53 26.47 -23.99
CA LEU A 224 2.56 25.40 -23.71
C LEU A 224 3.20 24.01 -23.89
N GLN A 225 3.92 23.79 -24.99
CA GLN A 225 4.63 22.53 -25.26
C GLN A 225 5.67 22.20 -24.17
N ARG A 226 6.45 23.20 -23.69
CA ARG A 226 7.41 22.99 -22.60
C ARG A 226 6.72 22.53 -21.32
N LEU A 227 5.59 23.14 -20.95
CA LEU A 227 4.84 22.71 -19.76
C LEU A 227 4.29 21.29 -19.91
N ILE A 228 3.77 20.93 -21.08
CA ILE A 228 3.31 19.56 -21.37
C ILE A 228 4.49 18.56 -21.25
N MET A 229 5.66 18.88 -21.79
CA MET A 229 6.85 18.04 -21.68
C MET A 229 7.31 17.88 -20.22
N VAL A 230 7.26 18.94 -19.42
CA VAL A 230 7.55 18.88 -17.97
C VAL A 230 6.56 17.96 -17.26
N LEU A 231 5.27 18.05 -17.57
CA LEU A 231 4.23 17.17 -17.00
C LEU A 231 4.44 15.69 -17.38
N LEU A 232 4.80 15.41 -18.63
CA LEU A 232 5.09 14.04 -19.07
C LEU A 232 6.34 13.48 -18.38
N ALA A 233 7.39 14.30 -18.25
CA ALA A 233 8.62 13.91 -17.55
C ALA A 233 8.35 13.65 -16.05
N SER A 234 7.59 14.51 -15.37
CA SER A 234 7.23 14.31 -13.97
C SER A 234 6.31 13.10 -13.79
N MET A 235 5.41 12.81 -14.73
CA MET A 235 4.61 11.58 -14.75
C MET A 235 5.50 10.34 -14.86
N ALA A 236 6.49 10.33 -15.77
CA ALA A 236 7.44 9.21 -15.88
C ALA A 236 8.22 9.00 -14.57
N VAL A 237 8.63 10.09 -13.90
CA VAL A 237 9.26 10.02 -12.58
C VAL A 237 8.32 9.43 -11.53
N THR A 238 7.03 9.81 -11.50
CA THR A 238 6.08 9.19 -10.56
C THR A 238 5.94 7.69 -10.76
N ILE A 239 5.83 7.23 -12.02
CA ILE A 239 5.73 5.82 -12.36
C ILE A 239 7.00 5.08 -11.91
N GLY A 240 8.17 5.67 -12.15
CA GLY A 240 9.46 5.14 -11.70
C GLY A 240 9.55 5.02 -10.17
N LEU A 241 9.13 6.05 -9.43
CA LEU A 241 9.10 6.03 -7.96
C LEU A 241 8.16 4.97 -7.42
N VAL A 242 6.96 4.83 -7.99
CA VAL A 242 5.99 3.79 -7.61
C VAL A 242 6.56 2.40 -7.89
N GLY A 243 7.19 2.19 -9.05
CA GLY A 243 7.85 0.93 -9.39
C GLY A 243 9.01 0.57 -8.45
N LEU A 244 9.86 1.55 -8.11
CA LEU A 244 10.94 1.39 -7.14
C LEU A 244 10.42 1.04 -5.75
N ALA A 245 9.35 1.69 -5.30
CA ALA A 245 8.75 1.39 -4.01
C ALA A 245 8.09 0.02 -3.97
N PHE A 246 7.38 -0.37 -5.03
CA PHE A 246 6.81 -1.71 -5.13
C PHE A 246 7.91 -2.78 -5.07
N ASN A 247 9.01 -2.60 -5.81
CA ASN A 247 10.15 -3.52 -5.77
C ASN A 247 10.82 -3.54 -4.39
N THR A 248 10.96 -2.38 -3.73
CA THR A 248 11.51 -2.29 -2.38
C THR A 248 10.62 -3.02 -1.37
N VAL A 249 9.32 -2.76 -1.36
CA VAL A 249 8.36 -3.45 -0.47
C VAL A 249 8.35 -4.96 -0.73
N ARG A 250 8.36 -5.38 -2.00
CA ARG A 250 8.42 -6.81 -2.35
C ARG A 250 9.69 -7.48 -1.81
N ARG A 251 10.86 -6.84 -1.95
CA ARG A 251 12.15 -7.40 -1.52
C ARG A 251 12.36 -7.32 -0.01
N GLN A 252 12.05 -6.19 0.61
CA GLN A 252 12.37 -5.89 2.01
C GLN A 252 11.27 -6.30 3.00
N VAL A 253 10.05 -6.54 2.52
CA VAL A 253 8.88 -6.86 3.38
C VAL A 253 8.26 -8.20 2.98
N LEU A 254 7.72 -8.34 1.75
CA LEU A 254 6.95 -9.54 1.38
C LEU A 254 7.80 -10.82 1.42
N LYS A 255 8.99 -10.81 0.79
CA LYS A 255 9.89 -11.97 0.79
C LYS A 255 10.30 -12.43 2.21
N PRO A 256 10.79 -11.54 3.10
CA PRO A 256 11.10 -11.96 4.46
C PRO A 256 9.90 -12.51 5.25
N ILE A 257 8.70 -11.97 5.04
CA ILE A 257 7.47 -12.51 5.66
C ILE A 257 7.17 -13.92 5.16
N GLU A 258 7.30 -14.16 3.85
CA GLU A 258 7.13 -15.51 3.27
C GLU A 258 8.14 -16.50 3.85
N THR A 259 9.40 -16.11 4.00
CA THR A 259 10.41 -16.96 4.63
C THR A 259 10.12 -17.21 6.12
N ALA A 260 9.67 -16.20 6.86
CA ALA A 260 9.33 -16.35 8.27
C ALA A 260 8.13 -17.30 8.45
N LYS A 261 7.13 -17.23 7.55
CA LYS A 261 6.01 -18.18 7.52
C LYS A 261 6.50 -19.62 7.33
N LEU A 262 7.35 -19.86 6.33
CA LEU A 262 7.87 -21.20 6.05
C LEU A 262 8.66 -21.77 7.24
N SER A 263 9.42 -20.92 7.93
CA SER A 263 10.13 -21.34 9.14
C SER A 263 9.18 -21.65 10.30
N ALA A 264 8.12 -20.86 10.49
CA ALA A 264 7.10 -21.15 11.50
C ALA A 264 6.39 -22.49 11.22
N ASP A 265 6.09 -22.77 9.95
CA ASP A 265 5.52 -24.06 9.53
C ASP A 265 6.48 -25.23 9.84
N ARG A 266 7.79 -25.07 9.59
CA ARG A 266 8.81 -26.07 9.94
C ARG A 266 8.95 -26.30 11.44
N LEU A 267 8.98 -25.21 12.21
CA LEU A 267 9.03 -25.27 13.68
C LEU A 267 7.83 -26.05 14.24
N SER A 268 6.63 -25.84 13.66
CA SER A 268 5.42 -26.58 14.06
C SER A 268 5.49 -28.07 13.72
N ALA A 269 6.26 -28.45 12.70
CA ALA A 269 6.51 -29.83 12.31
C ALA A 269 7.64 -30.50 13.13
N GLY A 270 8.25 -29.79 14.08
CA GLY A 270 9.34 -30.30 14.92
C GLY A 270 10.73 -30.21 14.29
N ASP A 271 10.89 -29.48 13.19
CA ASP A 271 12.20 -29.12 12.63
C ASP A 271 12.67 -27.79 13.22
N TYR A 272 13.60 -27.88 14.18
CA TYR A 272 14.13 -26.74 14.93
C TYR A 272 15.36 -26.10 14.28
N GLN A 273 15.67 -26.42 13.02
CA GLN A 273 16.79 -25.78 12.34
C GLN A 273 16.63 -24.26 12.30
N PRO A 274 17.73 -23.49 12.48
CA PRO A 274 17.68 -22.04 12.42
C PRO A 274 17.09 -21.58 11.09
N CYS A 275 16.23 -20.56 11.12
CA CYS A 275 15.92 -19.78 9.95
C CYS A 275 17.24 -19.23 9.44
N ARG A 276 17.78 -19.79 8.36
CA ARG A 276 18.90 -19.16 7.66
C ARG A 276 18.39 -17.94 6.89
N LEU A 277 17.97 -16.92 7.63
CA LEU A 277 17.61 -15.60 7.14
C LEU A 277 18.85 -14.82 6.67
N ASP A 278 20.06 -15.36 6.79
CA ASP A 278 21.31 -14.74 6.32
C ASP A 278 21.25 -14.29 4.85
N SER A 279 20.45 -14.94 3.98
CA SER A 279 20.27 -14.50 2.59
C SER A 279 19.34 -13.29 2.41
N VAL A 280 18.55 -12.95 3.43
CA VAL A 280 17.56 -11.85 3.43
C VAL A 280 17.92 -10.77 4.45
N ARG A 281 18.84 -11.05 5.40
CA ARG A 281 19.22 -10.20 6.54
C ARG A 281 19.71 -8.81 6.13
N ASP A 282 20.47 -8.73 5.04
CA ASP A 282 20.97 -7.45 4.51
C ASP A 282 19.90 -6.59 3.82
N SER A 283 18.74 -7.19 3.51
CA SER A 283 17.67 -6.56 2.75
C SER A 283 16.36 -6.35 3.52
N ALA A 284 16.17 -7.03 4.66
CA ALA A 284 14.97 -6.89 5.47
C ALA A 284 14.94 -5.54 6.20
N VAL A 285 13.73 -5.03 6.46
CA VAL A 285 13.55 -3.93 7.42
C VAL A 285 13.93 -4.39 8.84
N ASP A 286 14.40 -3.46 9.66
CA ASP A 286 15.01 -3.75 10.97
C ASP A 286 14.04 -4.56 11.86
N GLU A 287 12.75 -4.23 11.82
CA GLU A 287 11.72 -4.91 12.61
C GLU A 287 11.54 -6.39 12.21
N LEU A 288 11.66 -6.72 10.92
CA LEU A 288 11.56 -8.11 10.44
C LEU A 288 12.86 -8.88 10.68
N ALA A 289 14.02 -8.21 10.66
CA ALA A 289 15.29 -8.83 11.02
C ALA A 289 15.29 -9.26 12.49
N VAL A 290 14.85 -8.37 13.40
CA VAL A 290 14.68 -8.68 14.83
C VAL A 290 13.69 -9.83 15.02
N LEU A 291 12.56 -9.82 14.29
CA LEU A 291 11.60 -10.93 14.36
C LEU A 291 12.26 -12.26 13.98
N GLY A 292 13.05 -12.28 12.91
CA GLY A 292 13.85 -13.45 12.50
C GLY A 292 14.76 -13.98 13.60
N GLU A 293 15.56 -13.10 14.22
CA GLU A 293 16.45 -13.45 15.33
C GLU A 293 15.69 -14.02 16.53
N THR A 294 14.51 -13.45 16.84
CA THR A 294 13.67 -13.97 17.94
C THR A 294 13.11 -15.36 17.63
N PHE A 295 12.74 -15.65 16.38
CA PHE A 295 12.30 -16.98 15.96
C PHE A 295 13.43 -18.01 16.09
N ASP A 296 14.65 -17.64 15.68
CA ASP A 296 15.82 -18.51 15.78
C ASP A 296 16.20 -18.81 17.23
N SER A 297 16.18 -17.80 18.09
CA SER A 297 16.43 -17.97 19.52
C SER A 297 15.37 -18.87 20.17
N MET A 298 14.10 -18.71 19.79
CA MET A 298 13.02 -19.57 20.27
C MET A 298 13.20 -21.02 19.81
N ALA A 299 13.52 -21.26 18.53
CA ALA A 299 13.76 -22.60 18.00
C ALA A 299 14.89 -23.32 18.75
N GLN A 300 16.03 -22.64 18.95
CA GLN A 300 17.16 -23.17 19.72
C GLN A 300 16.80 -23.47 21.17
N SER A 301 16.04 -22.58 21.83
CA SER A 301 15.60 -22.80 23.21
C SER A 301 14.68 -24.01 23.34
N ILE A 302 13.78 -24.24 22.38
CA ILE A 302 12.88 -25.39 22.40
C ILE A 302 13.65 -26.69 22.15
N GLU A 303 14.56 -26.72 21.17
CA GLU A 303 15.41 -27.88 20.89
C GLU A 303 16.25 -28.29 22.10
N ALA A 304 16.83 -27.30 22.79
CA ALA A 304 17.60 -27.52 24.01
C ALA A 304 16.73 -28.07 25.15
N ASP A 305 15.50 -27.56 25.34
CA ASP A 305 14.57 -28.06 26.35
C ASP A 305 14.15 -29.51 26.07
N ILE A 306 13.82 -29.83 24.81
CA ILE A 306 13.46 -31.20 24.40
C ILE A 306 14.63 -32.16 24.66
N SER A 307 15.84 -31.79 24.24
CA SER A 307 17.05 -32.59 24.46
C SER A 307 17.31 -32.82 25.95
N ARG A 308 17.12 -31.79 26.78
CA ARG A 308 17.23 -31.89 28.23
C ARG A 308 16.18 -32.83 28.82
N ARG A 309 14.91 -32.74 28.39
CA ARG A 309 13.85 -33.64 28.86
C ARG A 309 14.15 -35.10 28.50
N GLN A 310 14.61 -35.36 27.27
CA GLN A 310 14.97 -36.70 26.83
C GLN A 310 16.12 -37.30 27.65
N THR A 311 17.17 -36.52 27.90
CA THR A 311 18.32 -36.99 28.72
C THR A 311 17.92 -37.25 30.16
N VAL A 312 17.09 -36.40 30.78
CA VAL A 312 16.54 -36.61 32.12
C VAL A 312 15.66 -37.86 32.17
N GLN A 313 14.80 -38.06 31.16
CA GLN A 313 13.93 -39.23 31.09
C GLN A 313 14.72 -40.53 30.98
N LEU A 314 15.75 -40.58 30.13
CA LEU A 314 16.65 -41.74 30.02
C LEU A 314 17.42 -42.00 31.33
N ALA A 315 17.88 -40.96 32.00
CA ALA A 315 18.56 -41.09 33.29
C ALA A 315 17.60 -41.62 34.37
N LEU A 316 16.35 -41.15 34.38
CA LEU A 316 15.32 -41.62 35.30
C LEU A 316 14.95 -43.09 35.05
N GLU A 317 14.76 -43.48 33.79
CA GLU A 317 14.51 -44.88 33.41
C GLU A 317 15.66 -45.79 33.85
N LYS A 318 16.92 -45.36 33.63
CA LYS A 318 18.10 -46.12 34.08
C LYS A 318 18.15 -46.25 35.59
N ALA A 319 17.91 -45.16 36.33
CA ALA A 319 17.88 -45.18 37.80
C ALA A 319 16.77 -46.07 38.34
N ARG A 320 15.57 -46.03 37.72
CA ARG A 320 14.43 -46.89 38.07
C ARG A 320 14.79 -48.36 37.90
N ASN A 321 15.34 -48.74 36.74
CA ASN A 321 15.73 -50.11 36.45
C ASN A 321 16.83 -50.61 37.40
N GLN A 322 17.78 -49.76 37.79
CA GLN A 322 18.81 -50.11 38.77
C GLN A 322 18.21 -50.37 40.15
N ALA A 323 17.29 -49.52 40.61
CA ALA A 323 16.60 -49.69 41.88
C ALA A 323 15.75 -50.98 41.90
N GLU A 324 14.97 -51.23 40.85
CA GLU A 324 14.17 -52.45 40.71
C GLU A 324 15.05 -53.72 40.74
N ASN A 325 16.19 -53.71 40.02
CA ASN A 325 17.10 -54.84 40.01
C ASN A 325 17.76 -55.06 41.38
N ALA A 326 18.18 -54.00 42.07
CA ALA A 326 18.74 -54.09 43.42
C ALA A 326 17.73 -54.71 44.41
N THR A 327 16.46 -54.28 44.37
CA THR A 327 15.38 -54.85 45.20
C THR A 327 15.15 -56.34 44.91
N LYS A 328 15.18 -56.73 43.63
CA LYS A 328 15.04 -58.13 43.22
C LYS A 328 16.20 -59.00 43.71
N ILE A 329 17.45 -58.52 43.58
CA ILE A 329 18.65 -59.21 44.05
C ILE A 329 18.61 -59.36 45.59
N LYS A 330 18.28 -58.29 46.32
CA LYS A 330 18.13 -58.31 47.79
C LYS A 330 17.12 -59.38 48.22
N SER A 331 15.95 -59.42 47.59
CA SER A 331 14.90 -60.39 47.90
C SER A 331 15.33 -61.83 47.63
N MET A 332 15.99 -62.06 46.49
CA MET A 332 16.50 -63.38 46.11
C MET A 332 17.59 -63.86 47.07
N PHE A 333 18.53 -62.99 47.43
CA PHE A 333 19.59 -63.30 48.37
C PHE A 333 19.05 -63.72 49.73
N LEU A 334 18.10 -62.97 50.29
CA LEU A 334 17.53 -63.27 51.61
C LEU A 334 16.72 -64.58 51.60
N ALA A 335 15.97 -64.85 50.54
CA ALA A 335 15.25 -66.12 50.39
C ALA A 335 16.21 -67.32 50.33
N THR A 336 17.26 -67.23 49.51
CA THR A 336 18.26 -68.30 49.37
C THR A 336 19.03 -68.52 50.68
N MET A 337 19.58 -67.45 51.27
CA MET A 337 20.36 -67.56 52.51
C MET A 337 19.53 -68.11 53.67
N SER A 338 18.25 -67.75 53.76
CA SER A 338 17.36 -68.34 54.78
C SER A 338 17.23 -69.85 54.63
N HIS A 339 17.07 -70.36 53.40
CA HIS A 339 16.98 -71.79 53.13
C HIS A 339 18.29 -72.53 53.47
N GLU A 340 19.44 -71.93 53.11
CA GLU A 340 20.77 -72.49 53.36
C GLU A 340 21.14 -72.50 54.85
N ILE A 341 20.64 -71.55 55.66
CA ILE A 341 20.89 -71.56 57.12
C ILE A 341 19.87 -72.44 57.84
N ARG A 342 18.60 -72.47 57.41
CA ARG A 342 17.54 -73.28 58.04
C ARG A 342 17.89 -74.76 58.10
N THR A 343 18.45 -75.30 57.01
CA THR A 343 18.76 -76.73 56.89
C THR A 343 19.77 -77.22 57.95
N PRO A 344 20.98 -76.63 58.09
CA PRO A 344 21.92 -77.02 59.14
C PRO A 344 21.40 -76.67 60.55
N MET A 345 20.65 -75.57 60.72
CA MET A 345 20.11 -75.19 62.02
C MET A 345 19.07 -76.18 62.54
N ASN A 346 18.17 -76.66 61.67
CA ASN A 346 17.21 -77.70 62.03
C ASN A 346 17.91 -79.02 62.39
N ALA A 347 19.01 -79.36 61.71
CA ALA A 347 19.83 -80.50 62.06
C ALA A 347 20.48 -80.34 63.45
N ILE A 348 21.07 -79.18 63.76
CA ILE A 348 21.64 -78.89 65.09
C ILE A 348 20.56 -78.93 66.17
N LEU A 349 19.40 -78.32 65.93
CA LEU A 349 18.27 -78.31 66.86
C LEU A 349 17.78 -79.74 67.15
N GLY A 350 17.64 -80.56 66.11
CA GLY A 350 17.24 -81.96 66.21
C GLY A 350 18.27 -82.81 66.95
N MET A 351 19.56 -82.66 66.63
CA MET A 351 20.64 -83.39 67.30
C MET A 351 20.77 -83.00 68.77
N ALA A 352 20.66 -81.70 69.10
CA ALA A 352 20.66 -81.23 70.48
C ALA A 352 19.43 -81.74 71.24
N TYR A 353 18.25 -81.77 70.61
CA TYR A 353 17.03 -82.32 71.20
C TYR A 353 17.14 -83.82 71.49
N LEU A 354 17.70 -84.60 70.55
CA LEU A 354 17.96 -86.02 70.74
C LEU A 354 18.99 -86.27 71.85
N ALA A 355 20.08 -85.50 71.89
CA ALA A 355 21.08 -85.60 72.95
C ALA A 355 20.51 -85.25 74.34
N LEU A 356 19.58 -84.29 74.45
CA LEU A 356 18.90 -83.99 75.73
C LEU A 356 18.04 -85.14 76.25
N LYS A 357 17.65 -86.10 75.39
CA LYS A 357 16.91 -87.31 75.76
C LYS A 357 17.80 -88.50 76.16
N THR A 358 19.12 -88.35 76.12
CA THR A 358 20.06 -89.40 76.60
C THR A 358 20.53 -89.14 78.03
N ASP A 359 21.28 -90.08 78.59
CA ASP A 359 21.89 -89.96 79.91
C ASP A 359 23.09 -89.00 79.86
N LEU A 360 22.82 -87.73 80.18
CA LEU A 360 23.82 -86.66 80.30
C LEU A 360 24.07 -86.30 81.76
N ASN A 361 25.33 -86.01 82.10
CA ASN A 361 25.63 -85.39 83.40
C ASN A 361 25.12 -83.93 83.45
N ALA A 362 25.03 -83.35 84.65
CA ALA A 362 24.46 -82.02 84.85
C ALA A 362 25.13 -80.91 84.00
N ARG A 363 26.46 -80.95 83.84
CA ARG A 363 27.20 -79.99 83.01
C ARG A 363 26.93 -80.19 81.51
N GLN A 364 26.90 -81.43 81.03
CA GLN A 364 26.60 -81.76 79.63
C GLN A 364 25.16 -81.35 79.26
N ARG A 365 24.18 -81.61 80.15
CA ARG A 365 22.79 -81.19 79.94
C ARG A 365 22.66 -79.67 79.86
N ASP A 366 23.35 -78.92 80.73
CA ASP A 366 23.39 -77.45 80.66
C ASP A 366 23.98 -76.95 79.33
N TYR A 367 25.09 -77.52 78.87
CA TYR A 367 25.70 -77.13 77.59
C TYR A 367 24.80 -77.43 76.39
N VAL A 368 24.23 -78.63 76.29
CA VAL A 368 23.34 -78.99 75.17
C VAL A 368 22.04 -78.18 75.22
N SER A 369 21.52 -77.87 76.42
CA SER A 369 20.35 -76.99 76.59
C SER A 369 20.63 -75.58 76.09
N LYS A 370 21.81 -75.02 76.42
CA LYS A 370 22.25 -73.72 75.90
C LYS A 370 22.41 -73.72 74.37
N VAL A 371 22.97 -74.79 73.79
CA VAL A 371 23.07 -74.94 72.32
C VAL A 371 21.69 -75.02 71.68
N HIS A 372 20.77 -75.82 72.23
CA HIS A 372 19.40 -75.93 71.73
C HIS A 372 18.66 -74.59 71.79
N ASN A 373 18.77 -73.87 72.91
CA ASN A 373 18.14 -72.56 73.07
C ASN A 373 18.73 -71.52 72.11
N ALA A 374 20.07 -71.48 71.94
CA ALA A 374 20.71 -70.60 70.98
C ALA A 374 20.31 -70.92 69.53
N ALA A 375 20.20 -72.21 69.18
CA ALA A 375 19.76 -72.64 67.86
C ALA A 375 18.30 -72.26 67.58
N LYS A 376 17.43 -72.40 68.58
CA LYS A 376 16.03 -71.97 68.51
C LYS A 376 15.91 -70.45 68.32
N MET A 377 16.64 -69.66 69.12
CA MET A 377 16.64 -68.20 68.99
C MET A 377 17.13 -67.73 67.62
N LEU A 378 18.17 -68.36 67.06
CA LEU A 378 18.68 -68.03 65.74
C LEU A 378 17.64 -68.34 64.65
N MET A 379 16.91 -69.45 64.79
CA MET A 379 15.84 -69.81 63.86
C MET A 379 14.68 -68.80 63.89
N ASP A 380 14.30 -68.32 65.09
CA ASP A 380 13.29 -67.27 65.24
C ASP A 380 13.74 -65.95 64.58
N ILE A 381 15.01 -65.55 64.76
CA ILE A 381 15.58 -64.36 64.10
C ILE A 381 15.54 -64.50 62.57
N ILE A 382 15.95 -65.65 62.04
CA ILE A 382 15.97 -65.89 60.59
C ILE A 382 14.56 -65.84 60.00
N ASN A 383 13.58 -66.45 60.68
CA ASN A 383 12.19 -66.42 60.23
C ASN A 383 11.65 -64.98 60.22
N ASN A 384 11.92 -64.19 61.27
CA ASN A 384 11.51 -62.80 61.32
C ASN A 384 12.12 -61.94 60.19
N VAL A 385 13.40 -62.15 59.87
CA VAL A 385 14.07 -61.45 58.74
C VAL A 385 13.45 -61.85 57.39
N LEU A 386 13.09 -63.12 57.22
CA LEU A 386 12.43 -63.59 56.00
C LEU A 386 11.01 -63.01 55.87
N ASP A 387 10.25 -62.96 56.96
CA ASP A 387 8.90 -62.41 56.96
C ASP A 387 8.91 -60.90 56.70
N PHE A 388 9.87 -60.17 57.29
CA PHE A 388 10.11 -58.76 56.94
C PHE A 388 10.42 -58.60 55.44
N SER A 389 11.26 -59.48 54.87
CA SER A 389 11.60 -59.44 53.45
C SER A 389 10.40 -59.73 52.54
N LYS A 390 9.49 -60.63 52.94
CA LYS A 390 8.23 -60.88 52.23
C LYS A 390 7.30 -59.67 52.29
N ILE A 391 7.22 -58.99 53.43
CA ILE A 391 6.43 -57.76 53.59
C ILE A 391 6.99 -56.65 52.69
N GLU A 392 8.31 -56.41 52.72
CA GLU A 392 8.97 -55.40 51.88
C GLU A 392 8.77 -55.68 50.38
N ALA A 393 8.69 -56.96 49.99
CA ALA A 393 8.43 -57.40 48.62
C ALA A 393 6.93 -57.52 48.27
N GLY A 394 6.01 -57.24 49.20
CA GLY A 394 4.56 -57.39 48.99
C GLY A 394 4.07 -58.84 48.78
N LYS A 395 4.83 -59.84 49.25
CA LYS A 395 4.57 -61.28 49.09
C LYS A 395 4.06 -61.97 50.36
N LEU A 396 3.66 -61.22 51.38
CA LEU A 396 3.02 -61.78 52.56
C LEU A 396 1.53 -62.01 52.25
N GLU A 397 1.14 -63.27 52.12
CA GLU A 397 -0.26 -63.66 52.00
C GLU A 397 -0.83 -63.98 53.38
N LEU A 398 -1.96 -63.37 53.72
CA LEU A 398 -2.68 -63.66 54.96
C LEU A 398 -3.61 -64.85 54.71
N GLU A 399 -3.48 -65.89 55.53
CA GLU A 399 -4.42 -67.01 55.52
C GLU A 399 -5.77 -66.57 56.11
N GLN A 400 -6.86 -66.83 55.39
CA GLN A 400 -8.22 -66.54 55.86
C GLN A 400 -8.95 -67.82 56.22
N ASN A 401 -9.01 -68.12 57.52
CA ASN A 401 -9.77 -69.24 58.08
C ASN A 401 -10.72 -68.77 59.19
N ARG A 402 -11.81 -69.53 59.40
CA ARG A 402 -12.69 -69.34 60.55
C ARG A 402 -12.03 -69.95 61.79
N PHE A 403 -11.92 -69.17 62.86
CA PHE A 403 -11.39 -69.64 64.14
C PHE A 403 -12.16 -69.00 65.29
N LEU A 404 -12.19 -69.69 66.43
CA LEU A 404 -12.73 -69.15 67.68
C LEU A 404 -11.59 -68.42 68.39
N VAL A 405 -11.75 -67.10 68.62
CA VAL A 405 -10.74 -66.27 69.29
C VAL A 405 -10.42 -66.83 70.67
N GLU A 406 -11.43 -67.30 71.40
CA GLU A 406 -11.28 -67.90 72.72
C GLU A 406 -10.39 -69.15 72.69
N GLU A 407 -10.55 -70.04 71.71
CA GLU A 407 -9.69 -71.22 71.56
C GLU A 407 -8.26 -70.84 71.22
N VAL A 408 -8.05 -69.88 70.31
CA VAL A 408 -6.72 -69.43 69.93
C VAL A 408 -5.99 -68.79 71.11
N VAL A 409 -6.67 -67.90 71.84
CA VAL A 409 -6.08 -67.21 72.98
C VAL A 409 -5.91 -68.16 74.17
N SER A 410 -6.86 -69.07 74.43
CA SER A 410 -6.72 -70.09 75.48
C SER A 410 -5.52 -71.00 75.21
N ASN A 411 -5.34 -71.45 73.96
CA ASN A 411 -4.17 -72.22 73.57
C ASN A 411 -2.86 -71.41 73.77
N ALA A 412 -2.86 -70.11 73.43
CA ALA A 412 -1.71 -69.25 73.66
C ALA A 412 -1.41 -69.06 75.16
N LEU A 413 -2.43 -68.88 75.99
CA LEU A 413 -2.30 -68.72 77.43
C LEU A 413 -1.82 -70.01 78.10
N ALA A 414 -2.30 -71.17 77.67
CA ALA A 414 -1.84 -72.47 78.15
C ALA A 414 -0.32 -72.65 77.92
N LEU A 415 0.20 -72.19 76.78
CA LEU A 415 1.63 -72.21 76.48
C LEU A 415 2.45 -71.26 77.37
N LEU A 416 1.83 -70.19 77.87
CA LEU A 416 2.48 -69.20 78.73
C LEU A 416 2.31 -69.49 80.22
N GLN A 417 1.33 -70.32 80.59
CA GLN A 417 0.95 -70.60 81.97
C GLN A 417 2.12 -71.08 82.82
N GLN A 418 2.93 -72.00 82.30
CA GLN A 418 4.11 -72.50 83.02
C GLN A 418 5.14 -71.40 83.28
N ARG A 419 5.42 -70.55 82.29
CA ARG A 419 6.38 -69.43 82.43
C ARG A 419 5.86 -68.33 83.34
N ALA A 420 4.56 -68.09 83.35
CA ALA A 420 3.93 -67.13 84.24
C ALA A 420 3.98 -67.62 85.69
N TYR A 421 3.71 -68.91 85.91
CA TYR A 421 3.87 -69.55 87.22
C TYR A 421 5.32 -69.48 87.72
N GLU A 422 6.30 -69.80 86.88
CA GLU A 422 7.74 -69.70 87.21
C GLU A 422 8.19 -68.26 87.56
N LYS A 423 7.43 -67.24 87.13
CA LYS A 423 7.71 -65.83 87.38
C LYS A 423 6.76 -65.17 88.39
N GLU A 424 5.88 -65.96 89.01
CA GLU A 424 4.84 -65.49 89.94
C GLU A 424 3.95 -64.38 89.36
N VAL A 425 3.70 -64.43 88.05
CA VAL A 425 2.81 -63.50 87.34
C VAL A 425 1.46 -64.14 87.12
N GLU A 426 0.39 -63.49 87.56
CA GLU A 426 -0.97 -63.91 87.28
C GLU A 426 -1.36 -63.57 85.84
N LEU A 427 -1.86 -64.55 85.10
CA LEU A 427 -2.40 -64.36 83.76
C LEU A 427 -3.93 -64.34 83.85
N LEU A 428 -4.50 -63.14 83.71
CA LEU A 428 -5.94 -62.95 83.58
C LEU A 428 -6.28 -62.73 82.11
N PHE A 429 -7.31 -63.44 81.65
CA PHE A 429 -7.88 -63.26 80.33
C PHE A 429 -9.34 -62.92 80.48
N GLU A 430 -9.69 -61.73 80.01
CA GLU A 430 -11.04 -61.20 80.04
C GLU A 430 -11.41 -60.80 78.61
N VAL A 431 -12.55 -61.31 78.14
CA VAL A 431 -13.11 -60.99 76.82
C VAL A 431 -14.52 -60.46 77.04
N ASP A 432 -14.70 -59.17 76.75
CA ASP A 432 -15.99 -58.49 76.93
C ASP A 432 -17.08 -58.97 75.95
N THR A 433 -16.69 -59.60 74.83
CA THR A 433 -17.64 -60.11 73.82
C THR A 433 -17.07 -61.34 73.09
N PRO A 434 -17.64 -62.55 73.26
CA PRO A 434 -17.18 -63.78 72.61
C PRO A 434 -17.34 -63.79 71.07
N HIS A 435 -18.09 -62.84 70.53
CA HIS A 435 -18.47 -62.77 69.11
C HIS A 435 -17.84 -61.55 68.42
N LEU A 436 -16.51 -61.44 68.44
CA LEU A 436 -15.80 -60.42 67.65
C LEU A 436 -15.79 -60.73 66.12
N LEU A 437 -16.46 -61.80 65.70
CA LEU A 437 -16.58 -62.25 64.31
C LEU A 437 -18.07 -62.37 63.96
N ASP A 438 -18.49 -61.62 62.93
CA ASP A 438 -19.76 -61.83 62.22
C ASP A 438 -19.81 -63.25 61.60
N GLU A 439 -20.99 -63.75 61.20
CA GLU A 439 -21.23 -65.06 60.56
C GLU A 439 -20.32 -65.33 59.33
N GLY A 440 -19.72 -64.26 58.78
CA GLY A 440 -18.72 -64.28 57.70
C GLY A 440 -17.24 -64.23 58.12
N GLY A 441 -16.88 -64.24 59.41
CA GLY A 441 -15.48 -64.27 59.85
C GLY A 441 -14.69 -62.98 59.56
N ARG A 442 -15.36 -61.82 59.50
CA ARG A 442 -14.72 -60.50 59.32
C ARG A 442 -14.74 -59.72 60.63
N PHE A 443 -13.67 -58.96 60.90
CA PHE A 443 -13.66 -57.92 61.94
C PHE A 443 -14.66 -56.82 61.56
N GLY A 444 -15.87 -56.87 62.11
CA GLY A 444 -16.91 -55.88 61.88
C GLY A 444 -16.71 -54.63 62.74
N TRP A 445 -16.13 -53.57 62.19
CA TRP A 445 -16.31 -52.22 62.73
C TRP A 445 -17.67 -51.68 62.25
N GLY A 446 -18.75 -52.14 62.87
CA GLY A 446 -20.11 -51.69 62.57
C GLY A 446 -20.50 -50.45 63.37
N CYS A 447 -20.27 -49.26 62.81
CA CYS A 447 -21.04 -48.07 63.20
C CYS A 447 -22.49 -48.25 62.74
N ALA A 448 -23.42 -48.06 63.67
CA ALA A 448 -24.86 -48.18 63.48
C ALA A 448 -25.41 -47.29 62.35
N THR A 449 -26.36 -47.82 61.57
CA THR A 449 -27.57 -47.07 61.17
C THR A 449 -28.76 -48.04 60.97
N PRO A 450 -29.99 -47.66 61.33
CA PRO A 450 -31.15 -48.55 61.38
C PRO A 450 -32.05 -48.46 60.14
N GLY A 451 -32.67 -49.60 59.80
CA GLY A 451 -34.02 -49.65 59.22
C GLY A 451 -34.13 -49.81 57.70
N ALA A 452 -34.61 -50.98 57.27
CA ALA A 452 -35.63 -51.09 56.23
C ALA A 452 -36.30 -52.48 56.30
N ASN A 453 -37.62 -52.43 56.42
CA ASN A 453 -38.59 -53.51 56.52
C ASN A 453 -38.77 -54.27 55.18
N SER A 454 -39.16 -55.55 55.32
CA SER A 454 -40.10 -56.34 54.48
C SER A 454 -40.07 -56.17 52.94
N ASP A 455 -39.67 -57.22 52.23
CA ASP A 455 -40.59 -58.27 51.70
C ASP A 455 -39.81 -59.50 51.22
#